data_AF-A0A4W5MXW8-F1
#
_entry.id   AF-A0A4W5MXW8-F1
#
_cell.length_a   1.000
_cell.length_b   1.000
_cell.length_c   1.000
_cell.angle_alpha   90.00
_cell.angle_beta   90.00
_cell.angle_gamma   90.00
#
_symmetry.space_group_name_H-M   'P 1'
#
loop_
_entity.id
_entity.type
_entity.pdbx_description
1 polymer ?
#
loop_
_entity_poly.entity_id
_entity_poly.type
_entity_poly.pdbx_seq_one_letter_code
_entity_poly.pdbx_strand_id
1 'polypeptide(L)'
;MVNAFPLDMSQYFRLFNATRIPKQGKDELFTDPKGRHLLVMRQGNMYVFHVMDRNGNLVKPAEIQAHLKYILSDPTPAAAHPLGLLTSENRDTGLREKLLAAGNGEVLGLLSVSGRQEHEGPHPRLPQHAARGRHQPLL
;
A
#
# COMPACT_ATOMS: atom_id res chain seq x y z
N MET A 1 -26.43 -3.31 40.90
CA MET A 1 -25.36 -4.24 40.46
C MET A 1 -25.25 -4.06 38.96
N VAL A 2 -24.15 -3.52 38.46
CA VAL A 2 -23.96 -3.30 37.02
C VAL A 2 -23.47 -4.63 36.42
N ASN A 3 -24.27 -5.25 35.57
CA ASN A 3 -23.87 -6.47 34.88
C ASN A 3 -22.95 -6.11 33.72
N ALA A 4 -21.67 -6.45 33.81
CA ALA A 4 -20.72 -6.27 32.73
C ALA A 4 -20.63 -7.56 31.88
N PHE A 5 -20.74 -7.42 30.56
CA PHE A 5 -20.61 -8.51 29.60
C PHE A 5 -19.43 -8.20 28.66
N PRO A 6 -18.28 -8.88 28.81
CA PRO A 6 -17.15 -8.67 27.92
C PRO A 6 -17.52 -9.12 26.49
N LEU A 7 -17.04 -8.36 25.50
CA LEU A 7 -17.24 -8.64 24.07
C LEU A 7 -16.00 -9.31 23.47
N ASP A 8 -16.21 -10.06 22.39
CA ASP A 8 -15.10 -10.66 21.63
C ASP A 8 -14.26 -9.58 20.94
N MET A 9 -12.94 -9.72 21.06
CA MET A 9 -11.95 -8.80 20.47
C MET A 9 -11.04 -9.53 19.45
N SER A 10 -11.34 -10.80 19.12
CA SER A 10 -10.52 -11.63 18.24
C SER A 10 -10.30 -11.04 16.83
N GLN A 11 -11.13 -10.09 16.40
CA GLN A 11 -11.09 -9.50 15.06
C GLN A 11 -10.18 -8.26 14.97
N TYR A 12 -9.82 -7.63 16.09
CA TYR A 12 -9.17 -6.32 16.11
C TYR A 12 -7.80 -6.30 15.44
N PHE A 13 -7.08 -7.42 15.42
CA PHE A 13 -5.76 -7.51 14.77
C PHE A 13 -5.81 -7.31 13.25
N ARG A 14 -7.00 -7.40 12.63
CA ARG A 14 -7.18 -7.20 11.19
C ARG A 14 -7.62 -5.78 10.82
N LEU A 15 -7.70 -4.86 11.77
CA LEU A 15 -8.02 -3.45 11.48
C LEU A 15 -6.91 -2.75 10.71
N PHE A 16 -5.66 -3.12 11.00
CA PHE A 16 -4.46 -2.52 10.40
C PHE A 16 -3.61 -3.58 9.74
N ASN A 17 -2.85 -3.14 8.73
CA ASN A 17 -1.97 -4.00 7.96
C ASN A 17 -2.62 -5.31 7.51
N ALA A 18 -3.91 -5.27 7.17
CA ALA A 18 -4.62 -6.40 6.63
C ALA A 18 -5.27 -6.05 5.28
N THR A 19 -5.38 -7.05 4.41
CA THR A 19 -6.12 -6.93 3.15
C THR A 19 -6.73 -8.27 2.77
N ARG A 20 -7.70 -8.23 1.86
CA ARG A 20 -8.31 -9.42 1.27
C ARG A 20 -7.67 -9.71 -0.08
N ILE A 21 -7.01 -10.85 -0.21
CA ILE A 21 -6.39 -11.32 -1.45
C ILE A 21 -7.43 -12.13 -2.24
N PRO A 22 -7.82 -11.71 -3.46
CA PRO A 22 -8.66 -12.51 -4.33
C PRO A 22 -7.96 -13.82 -4.70
N LYS A 23 -8.72 -14.92 -4.64
CA LYS A 23 -8.29 -16.26 -5.03
C LYS A 23 -9.47 -16.99 -5.65
N GLN A 24 -9.21 -17.90 -6.58
CA GLN A 24 -10.27 -18.70 -7.19
C GLN A 24 -11.02 -19.53 -6.12
N GLY A 25 -12.34 -19.41 -6.12
CA GLY A 25 -13.26 -20.13 -5.23
C GLY A 25 -13.31 -19.60 -3.79
N LYS A 26 -12.20 -19.19 -3.19
CA LYS A 26 -12.17 -18.63 -1.83
C LYS A 26 -11.00 -17.69 -1.59
N ASP A 27 -11.34 -16.43 -1.35
CA ASP A 27 -10.38 -15.38 -0.98
C ASP A 27 -9.68 -15.63 0.37
N GLU A 28 -8.53 -15.00 0.52
CA GLU A 28 -7.67 -15.08 1.70
C GLU A 28 -7.65 -13.73 2.44
N LEU A 29 -7.73 -13.78 3.78
CA LEU A 29 -7.48 -12.61 4.63
C LEU A 29 -6.01 -12.57 5.05
N PHE A 30 -5.25 -11.69 4.41
CA PHE A 30 -3.83 -11.50 4.67
C PHE A 30 -3.60 -10.40 5.69
N THR A 31 -2.59 -10.57 6.55
CA THR A 31 -2.17 -9.55 7.51
C THR A 31 -0.64 -9.56 7.62
N ASP A 32 0.00 -8.40 7.46
CA ASP A 32 1.44 -8.22 7.72
C ASP A 32 1.67 -7.36 8.97
N PRO A 33 1.97 -7.96 10.13
CA PRO A 33 2.19 -7.19 11.35
C PRO A 33 3.42 -6.26 11.29
N LYS A 34 4.30 -6.43 10.29
CA LYS A 34 5.51 -5.61 10.10
C LYS A 34 5.28 -4.38 9.21
N GLY A 35 4.08 -4.21 8.65
CA GLY A 35 3.71 -3.04 7.84
C GLY A 35 3.85 -1.74 8.64
N ARG A 36 4.58 -0.76 8.07
CA ARG A 36 4.87 0.55 8.71
C ARG A 36 4.49 1.75 7.86
N HIS A 37 3.82 1.50 6.74
CA HIS A 37 3.54 2.51 5.73
C HIS A 37 2.05 2.76 5.58
N LEU A 38 1.73 3.94 5.10
CA LEU A 38 0.40 4.34 4.69
C LEU A 38 0.32 4.35 3.16
N LEU A 39 -0.72 3.71 2.63
CA LEU A 39 -1.12 3.84 1.22
C LEU A 39 -2.12 4.99 1.10
N VAL A 40 -1.85 5.93 0.20
CA VAL A 40 -2.74 7.05 -0.12
C VAL A 40 -3.08 7.00 -1.61
N MET A 41 -4.35 7.20 -1.94
CA MET A 41 -4.82 7.25 -3.33
C MET A 41 -5.29 8.66 -3.68
N ARG A 42 -4.85 9.19 -4.82
CA ARG A 42 -5.31 10.47 -5.37
C ARG A 42 -5.36 10.41 -6.89
N GLN A 43 -6.52 10.74 -7.47
CA GLN A 43 -6.75 10.72 -8.92
C GLN A 43 -6.37 9.37 -9.60
N GLY A 44 -6.61 8.26 -8.93
CA GLY A 44 -6.26 6.92 -9.44
C GLY A 44 -4.78 6.55 -9.29
N ASN A 45 -3.92 7.49 -8.86
CA ASN A 45 -2.52 7.24 -8.53
C ASN A 45 -2.39 6.75 -7.07
N MET A 46 -1.39 5.90 -6.81
CA MET A 46 -1.12 5.30 -5.51
C MET A 46 0.22 5.78 -4.96
N TYR A 47 0.24 6.20 -3.69
CA TYR A 47 1.40 6.76 -3.00
C TYR A 47 1.63 6.01 -1.70
N VAL A 48 2.89 5.79 -1.34
CA VAL A 48 3.25 5.10 -0.10
C VAL A 48 4.33 5.87 0.64
N PHE A 49 4.16 6.05 1.95
CA PHE A 49 5.20 6.59 2.83
C PHE A 49 5.11 5.97 4.23
N HIS A 50 6.22 5.97 4.97
CA HIS A 50 6.26 5.41 6.32
C HIS A 50 5.59 6.34 7.34
N VAL A 51 4.78 5.77 8.23
CA VAL A 51 4.16 6.45 9.38
C VAL A 51 4.73 5.98 10.72
N MET A 52 5.55 4.92 10.68
CA MET A 52 6.31 4.42 11.82
C MET A 52 7.79 4.31 11.43
N ASP A 53 8.68 4.68 12.35
CA ASP A 53 10.11 4.53 12.21
C ASP A 53 10.55 3.05 12.37
N ARG A 54 11.86 2.80 12.24
CA ARG A 54 12.41 1.44 12.37
C ARG A 54 12.25 0.85 13.78
N ASN A 55 12.12 1.71 14.79
CA ASN A 55 11.98 1.35 16.19
C ASN A 55 10.51 1.17 16.60
N GLY A 56 9.56 1.41 15.69
CA GLY A 56 8.12 1.31 15.95
C GLY A 56 7.50 2.59 16.52
N ASN A 57 8.22 3.70 16.56
CA ASN A 57 7.66 4.98 16.98
C ASN A 57 6.92 5.64 15.83
N LEU A 58 5.85 6.37 16.14
CA LEU A 58 5.17 7.20 15.15
C LEU A 58 6.09 8.32 14.65
N VAL A 59 6.08 8.55 13.35
CA VAL A 59 6.70 9.75 12.77
C VAL A 59 5.95 11.00 13.25
N LYS A 60 6.62 12.15 13.25
CA LYS A 60 6.01 13.39 13.75
C LYS A 60 4.80 13.77 12.89
N PRO A 61 3.70 14.27 13.49
CA PRO A 61 2.52 14.70 12.71
C PRO A 61 2.84 15.73 11.62
N ALA A 62 3.83 16.61 11.86
CA ALA A 62 4.28 17.58 10.87
C ALA A 62 4.88 16.92 9.61
N GLU A 63 5.55 15.77 9.74
CA GLU A 63 6.10 15.01 8.62
C GLU A 63 4.96 14.34 7.82
N ILE A 64 3.99 13.73 8.50
CA ILE A 64 2.78 13.18 7.85
C ILE A 64 2.05 14.28 7.07
N GLN A 65 1.86 15.45 7.70
CA GLN A 65 1.23 16.60 7.05
C GLN A 65 2.03 17.06 5.82
N ALA A 66 3.36 17.08 5.88
CA ALA A 66 4.20 17.42 4.73
C ALA A 66 4.05 16.41 3.59
N HIS A 67 4.02 15.11 3.88
CA HIS A 67 3.77 14.06 2.88
C HIS A 67 2.39 14.20 2.23
N LEU A 68 1.35 14.45 3.02
CA LEU A 68 0.00 14.66 2.49
C LEU A 68 -0.10 15.93 1.65
N LYS A 69 0.53 17.04 2.07
CA LYS A 69 0.61 18.28 1.28
C LYS A 69 1.32 18.03 -0.05
N TYR A 70 2.42 17.28 -0.05
CA TYR A 70 3.11 16.89 -1.26
C TYR A 70 2.18 16.16 -2.24
N ILE A 71 1.48 15.12 -1.76
CA ILE A 71 0.52 14.35 -2.58
C ILE A 71 -0.59 15.26 -3.13
N LEU A 72 -1.11 16.18 -2.32
CA LEU A 72 -2.14 17.13 -2.75
C LEU A 72 -1.64 18.11 -3.81
N SER A 73 -0.37 18.53 -3.73
CA SER A 73 0.28 19.43 -4.69
C SER A 73 0.79 18.76 -5.95
N ASP A 74 0.84 17.43 -5.99
CA ASP A 74 1.36 16.68 -7.13
C ASP A 74 0.52 16.97 -8.40
N PRO A 75 1.15 17.50 -9.48
CA PRO A 75 0.47 17.82 -10.73
C PRO A 75 0.27 16.60 -11.65
N THR A 76 0.68 15.40 -11.23
CA THR A 76 0.51 14.17 -12.01
C THR A 76 -0.97 14.01 -12.40
N PRO A 77 -1.27 13.82 -13.70
CA PRO A 77 -2.64 13.66 -14.15
C PRO A 77 -3.26 12.38 -13.58
N ALA A 78 -4.58 12.26 -13.73
CA ALA A 78 -5.26 11.04 -13.33
C ALA A 78 -4.71 9.82 -14.10
N ALA A 79 -4.57 8.70 -13.40
CA ALA A 79 -4.10 7.45 -14.00
C ALA A 79 -5.01 7.05 -15.17
N ALA A 80 -4.43 6.78 -16.33
CA ALA A 80 -5.19 6.34 -17.50
C ALA A 80 -5.92 5.00 -17.26
N HIS A 81 -5.31 4.14 -16.43
CA HIS A 81 -5.85 2.86 -16.03
C HIS A 81 -5.77 2.69 -14.50
N PRO A 82 -6.72 3.26 -13.73
CA PRO A 82 -6.67 3.21 -12.27
C PRO A 82 -6.78 1.77 -11.74
N LEU A 83 -5.67 1.23 -11.20
CA LEU A 83 -5.61 -0.15 -10.69
C LEU A 83 -6.60 -0.43 -9.56
N GLY A 84 -7.01 0.59 -8.80
CA GLY A 84 -8.00 0.47 -7.75
C GLY A 84 -9.34 -0.08 -8.24
N LEU A 85 -9.71 0.17 -9.51
CA LEU A 85 -10.94 -0.35 -10.11
C LEU A 85 -10.98 -1.88 -10.19
N LEU A 86 -9.81 -2.53 -10.30
CA LEU A 86 -9.75 -3.99 -10.36
C LEU A 86 -10.23 -4.64 -9.05
N THR A 87 -10.25 -3.88 -7.95
CA THR A 87 -10.71 -4.39 -6.64
C THR A 87 -12.23 -4.57 -6.55
N SER A 88 -13.00 -3.87 -7.41
CA SER A 88 -14.46 -3.99 -7.48
C SER A 88 -14.93 -5.08 -8.44
N GLU A 89 -14.02 -5.69 -9.20
CA GLU A 89 -14.38 -6.75 -10.14
C GLU A 89 -14.76 -8.07 -9.45
N ASN A 90 -15.38 -8.95 -10.23
CA ASN A 90 -15.66 -10.31 -9.80
C ASN A 90 -14.38 -11.02 -9.33
N ARG A 91 -14.50 -11.79 -8.23
CA ARG A 91 -13.37 -12.36 -7.49
C ARG A 91 -12.65 -13.49 -8.24
N ASP A 92 -13.36 -14.20 -9.11
CA ASP A 92 -12.84 -15.36 -9.84
C ASP A 92 -12.28 -15.02 -11.23
N THR A 93 -12.07 -13.73 -11.52
CA THR A 93 -11.55 -13.25 -12.81
C THR A 93 -10.06 -13.56 -13.05
N GLY A 94 -9.32 -13.93 -11.99
CA GLY A 94 -7.89 -14.22 -12.06
C GLY A 94 -7.01 -13.02 -12.40
N LEU A 95 -7.52 -11.79 -12.21
CA LEU A 95 -6.81 -10.56 -12.57
C LEU A 95 -5.52 -10.38 -11.75
N ARG A 96 -5.54 -10.78 -10.48
CA ARG A 96 -4.38 -10.64 -9.60
C ARG A 96 -3.22 -11.53 -10.05
N GLU A 97 -3.51 -12.75 -10.47
CA GLU A 97 -2.53 -13.71 -10.99
C GLU A 97 -1.89 -13.17 -12.28
N LYS A 98 -2.68 -12.54 -13.16
CA LYS A 98 -2.16 -11.88 -14.36
C LYS A 98 -1.22 -10.73 -14.01
N LEU A 99 -1.57 -9.90 -13.02
CA LEU A 99 -0.69 -8.82 -12.57
C LEU A 99 0.61 -9.34 -11.95
N LEU A 100 0.56 -10.46 -11.21
CA LEU A 100 1.74 -11.13 -10.67
C LEU A 100 2.64 -11.67 -11.80
N ALA A 101 2.06 -12.35 -12.78
CA ALA A 101 2.78 -12.88 -13.94
C ALA A 101 3.42 -11.77 -14.79
N ALA A 102 2.83 -10.57 -14.79
CA ALA A 102 3.39 -9.38 -15.42
C ALA A 102 4.52 -8.70 -14.61
N GLY A 103 4.96 -9.29 -13.50
CA GLY A 103 6.10 -8.81 -12.71
C GLY A 103 5.75 -7.81 -11.59
N ASN A 104 4.47 -7.59 -11.29
CA ASN A 104 4.06 -6.59 -10.29
C ASN A 104 4.08 -7.10 -8.84
N GLY A 105 4.82 -8.19 -8.57
CA GLY A 105 4.85 -8.84 -7.26
C GLY A 105 5.22 -7.91 -6.12
N GLU A 106 6.29 -7.12 -6.28
CA GLU A 106 6.76 -6.19 -5.25
C GLU A 106 5.76 -5.07 -4.97
N VAL A 107 5.21 -4.45 -6.03
CA VAL A 107 4.25 -3.36 -5.91
C VAL A 107 2.95 -3.86 -5.26
N LEU A 108 2.45 -5.02 -5.70
CA LEU A 108 1.29 -5.66 -5.09
C LEU A 108 1.55 -6.06 -3.64
N GLY A 109 2.78 -6.44 -3.29
CA GLY A 109 3.20 -6.65 -1.92
C GLY A 109 3.03 -5.37 -1.09
N LEU A 110 3.61 -4.26 -1.55
CA LEU A 110 3.51 -2.97 -0.87
C LEU A 110 2.06 -2.49 -0.70
N LEU A 111 1.22 -2.66 -1.73
CA LEU A 111 -0.21 -2.34 -1.68
C LEU A 111 -0.99 -3.30 -0.77
N SER A 112 -0.61 -4.57 -0.77
CA SER A 112 -1.13 -5.61 0.12
C SER A 112 -0.43 -5.59 1.48
N VAL A 113 -0.01 -4.40 1.94
CA VAL A 113 0.56 -4.10 3.27
C VAL A 113 1.89 -4.80 3.63
N SER A 114 2.58 -5.41 2.66
CA SER A 114 3.90 -6.02 2.88
C SER A 114 5.01 -4.98 2.95
N GLY A 115 5.72 -4.93 4.08
CA GLY A 115 6.90 -4.08 4.28
C GLY A 115 8.17 -4.66 3.65
N ARG A 116 8.98 -3.82 2.97
CA ARG A 116 10.34 -4.18 2.52
C ARG A 116 11.23 -4.62 3.70
N GLN A 117 12.07 -5.63 3.49
CA GLN A 117 13.38 -5.70 4.16
C GLN A 117 14.33 -4.76 3.41
N GLU A 118 14.80 -3.69 4.06
CA GLU A 118 15.78 -2.77 3.46
C GLU A 118 17.20 -3.25 3.72
N HIS A 119 17.98 -3.45 2.66
CA HIS A 119 19.44 -3.53 2.69
C HIS A 119 20.00 -2.10 2.74
N GLU A 120 20.98 -1.84 3.60
CA GLU A 120 21.53 -0.49 3.83
C GLU A 120 22.21 0.12 2.59
N GLY A 121 21.83 1.36 2.29
CA GLY A 121 22.42 2.25 1.30
C GLY A 121 21.70 3.61 1.36
N PRO A 122 22.33 4.72 0.92
CA PRO A 122 21.63 6.01 0.88
C PRO A 122 20.41 5.83 -0.02
N HIS A 123 19.24 6.31 0.43
CA HIS A 123 17.96 6.19 -0.28
C HIS A 123 18.16 6.13 -1.80
N PRO A 124 17.69 5.07 -2.49
CA PRO A 124 17.83 5.02 -3.93
C PRO A 124 17.01 6.17 -4.51
N ARG A 125 17.70 7.24 -4.91
CA ARG A 125 17.30 7.92 -6.13
C ARG A 125 17.51 6.90 -7.23
N LEU A 126 16.48 6.62 -8.01
CA LEU A 126 16.67 6.10 -9.35
C LEU A 126 17.75 6.98 -10.05
N PRO A 127 18.74 6.37 -10.72
CA PRO A 127 20.02 7.01 -11.07
C PRO A 127 19.87 8.24 -11.99
N GLN A 128 20.60 9.31 -11.68
CA GLN A 128 20.50 10.64 -12.29
C GLN A 128 21.22 10.84 -13.64
N HIS A 129 21.71 9.79 -14.32
CA HIS A 129 22.38 9.95 -15.62
C HIS A 129 21.90 9.06 -16.76
N ALA A 130 20.77 8.35 -16.63
CA ALA A 130 19.98 7.96 -17.79
C ALA A 130 19.06 9.13 -18.20
N ALA A 131 19.69 10.26 -18.49
CA ALA A 131 19.05 11.51 -18.85
C ALA A 131 18.50 11.43 -20.28
N ARG A 132 17.20 11.15 -20.38
CA ARG A 132 16.23 11.62 -21.39
C ARG A 132 15.20 10.52 -21.64
N GLY A 133 13.99 10.75 -21.14
CA GLY A 133 12.81 10.03 -21.60
C GLY A 133 12.04 9.33 -20.48
N ARG A 134 10.80 9.79 -20.32
CA ARG A 134 9.65 9.13 -19.66
C ARG A 134 9.63 9.16 -18.14
N HIS A 135 9.09 10.28 -17.64
CA HIS A 135 8.29 10.29 -16.41
C HIS A 135 7.01 9.50 -16.69
N GLN A 136 6.86 8.34 -16.06
CA GLN A 136 5.63 7.56 -16.11
C GLN A 136 5.23 7.10 -14.71
N PRO A 137 3.93 6.95 -14.46
CA PRO A 137 3.40 6.43 -13.21
C PRO A 137 3.88 4.99 -12.94
N LEU A 138 3.73 4.54 -11.70
CA LEU A 138 3.80 3.12 -11.38
C LEU A 138 2.60 2.42 -12.05
N LEU A 139 2.83 2.05 -13.32
CA LEU A 139 1.89 1.60 -14.36
C LEU A 139 1.02 2.69 -14.99
#